data_AF-A0A1G1EEW9-F1
#
_entry.id   AF-A0A1G1EEW9-F1
#
_cell.length_a   1.000
_cell.length_b   1.000
_cell.length_c   1.000
_cell.angle_alpha   90.00
_cell.angle_beta   90.00
_cell.angle_gamma   90.00
#
_symmetry.space_group_name_H-M   'P 1'
#
loop_
_entity.id
_entity.type
_entity.pdbx_description
1 polymer ?
#
loop_
_entity_poly.entity_id
_entity_poly.type
_entity_poly.pdbx_seq_one_letter_code
_entity_poly.pdbx_strand_id
1 'polypeptide(L)'
;MRGSKSEVISGASLWLAVILLIIGLVIGKIEMSVVLFAIFVLVSIFVLMQIYRFSTYHKYFPKMFPILLGYGALVGYLLFAFNFSNYFIWFAILTIGFLIVNFRKQQQAKAFTSLTEDEEQKKLLTKSVADTIKFHLLSSIVYIIAVVVSFLYFYNA
;
A
#
# COMPACT_ATOMS: atom_id res chain seq x y z
N MET A 1 -7.50 -22.16 -10.82
CA MET A 1 -8.33 -22.22 -9.58
C MET A 1 -8.27 -20.88 -8.87
N ARG A 2 -9.42 -20.20 -8.72
CA ARG A 2 -9.53 -18.93 -7.99
C ARG A 2 -9.27 -19.18 -6.50
N GLY A 3 -8.19 -18.61 -5.97
CA GLY A 3 -7.89 -18.63 -4.54
C GLY A 3 -8.86 -17.73 -3.77
N SER A 4 -10.06 -18.23 -3.47
CA SER A 4 -11.09 -17.56 -2.67
C SER A 4 -10.68 -17.31 -1.21
N LYS A 5 -9.51 -17.80 -0.78
CA LYS A 5 -9.01 -17.66 0.59
C LYS A 5 -8.03 -16.51 0.81
N SER A 6 -7.56 -15.82 -0.24
CA SER A 6 -6.56 -14.75 -0.10
C SER A 6 -7.17 -13.40 0.35
N GLU A 7 -8.39 -13.08 -0.09
CA GLU A 7 -9.04 -11.80 0.25
C GLU A 7 -9.69 -11.81 1.65
N VAL A 8 -10.16 -12.97 2.14
CA VAL A 8 -10.77 -13.08 3.49
C VAL A 8 -9.73 -12.91 4.60
N ILE A 9 -8.48 -13.30 4.36
CA ILE A 9 -7.39 -13.19 5.34
C ILE A 9 -6.92 -11.72 5.48
N SER A 10 -7.07 -10.87 4.46
CA SER A 10 -6.70 -9.44 4.58
C SER A 10 -7.79 -8.61 5.26
N GLY A 11 -9.07 -8.94 5.08
CA GLY A 11 -10.17 -8.28 5.77
C GLY A 11 -10.26 -8.65 7.24
N ALA A 12 -10.20 -9.94 7.57
CA ALA A 12 -10.32 -10.42 8.95
C ALA A 12 -9.15 -9.98 9.84
N SER A 13 -7.93 -9.95 9.30
CA SER A 13 -6.76 -9.46 10.05
C SER A 13 -6.81 -7.95 10.30
N LEU A 14 -7.38 -7.18 9.37
CA LEU A 14 -7.60 -5.75 9.52
C LEU A 14 -8.68 -5.46 10.56
N TRP A 15 -9.80 -6.19 10.55
CA TRP A 15 -10.82 -6.11 11.60
C TRP A 15 -10.27 -6.51 12.98
N LEU A 16 -9.45 -7.55 13.06
CA LEU A 16 -8.81 -7.98 14.30
C LEU A 16 -7.86 -6.89 14.84
N ALA A 17 -7.06 -6.27 13.97
CA ALA A 17 -6.17 -5.16 14.36
C ALA A 17 -6.96 -3.96 14.89
N VAL A 18 -8.06 -3.60 14.24
CA VAL A 18 -8.97 -2.53 14.68
C VAL A 18 -9.60 -2.86 16.04
N ILE A 19 -10.06 -4.09 16.25
CA ILE A 19 -10.64 -4.54 17.52
C ILE A 19 -9.62 -4.46 18.65
N LEU A 20 -8.39 -4.93 18.42
CA LEU A 20 -7.32 -4.89 19.43
C LEU A 20 -6.92 -3.45 19.81
N LEU A 21 -6.90 -2.53 18.84
CA LEU A 21 -6.68 -1.10 19.08
C LEU A 21 -7.79 -0.49 19.94
N ILE A 22 -9.06 -0.81 19.64
CA ILE A 22 -10.22 -0.35 20.43
C ILE A 22 -10.15 -0.89 21.85
N ILE A 23 -9.80 -2.17 22.05
CA ILE A 23 -9.64 -2.76 23.38
C ILE A 23 -8.53 -2.04 24.16
N GLY A 24 -7.38 -1.79 23.54
CA GLY A 24 -6.28 -1.05 24.17
C GLY A 24 -6.63 0.39 24.55
N LEU A 25 -7.50 1.04 23.77
CA LEU A 25 -8.06 2.36 24.07
C LEU A 25 -9.00 2.32 25.28
N VAL A 26 -9.92 1.34 25.32
CA VAL A 26 -10.90 1.19 26.40
C VAL A 26 -10.23 0.89 27.74
N ILE A 27 -9.12 0.15 27.73
CA ILE A 27 -8.32 -0.17 28.93
C ILE A 27 -7.43 1.03 29.35
N GLY A 28 -7.41 2.12 28.58
CA GLY A 28 -6.62 3.33 28.88
C GLY A 28 -5.11 3.16 28.68
N LYS A 29 -4.68 2.11 27.97
CA LYS A 29 -3.25 1.84 27.71
C LYS A 29 -2.74 2.49 26.43
N ILE A 30 -3.64 2.99 25.58
CA ILE A 30 -3.31 3.59 24.29
C ILE A 30 -3.99 4.95 24.20
N GLU A 31 -3.23 5.97 23.81
CA GLU A 31 -3.77 7.30 23.55
C GLU A 31 -4.66 7.31 22.29
N MET A 32 -5.71 8.12 22.31
CA MET A 32 -6.64 8.26 21.16
C MET A 32 -5.92 8.68 19.87
N SER A 33 -4.87 9.49 19.98
CA SER A 33 -3.98 9.90 18.89
C SER A 33 -3.37 8.71 18.15
N VAL A 34 -2.89 7.72 18.90
CA VAL A 34 -2.27 6.49 18.36
C VAL A 34 -3.30 5.62 17.65
N VAL A 35 -4.52 5.53 18.19
CA VAL A 35 -5.61 4.76 17.57
C VAL A 35 -6.05 5.40 16.26
N LEU A 36 -6.26 6.71 16.25
CA LEU A 36 -6.64 7.45 15.03
C LEU A 36 -5.53 7.37 13.97
N PHE A 37 -4.27 7.48 14.37
CA PHE A 37 -3.13 7.29 13.47
C PHE A 37 -3.11 5.88 12.87
N ALA A 38 -3.32 4.84 13.67
CA ALA A 38 -3.35 3.47 13.19
C ALA A 38 -4.51 3.23 12.21
N ILE A 39 -5.71 3.74 12.50
CA ILE A 39 -6.86 3.69 11.57
C ILE A 39 -6.50 4.43 10.27
N PHE A 40 -5.90 5.60 10.37
CA PHE A 40 -5.46 6.38 9.21
C PHE A 40 -4.48 5.59 8.33
N VAL A 41 -3.47 4.95 8.92
CA VAL A 41 -2.51 4.09 8.19
C VAL A 41 -3.21 2.91 7.51
N LEU A 42 -4.12 2.24 8.21
CA LEU A 42 -4.84 1.08 7.66
C LEU A 42 -5.71 1.48 6.46
N VAL A 43 -6.48 2.57 6.61
CA VAL A 43 -7.32 3.11 5.53
C VAL A 43 -6.45 3.58 4.37
N SER A 44 -5.32 4.25 4.65
CA SER A 44 -4.46 4.78 3.60
C SER A 44 -3.81 3.67 2.77
N ILE A 45 -3.36 2.60 3.42
CA ILE A 45 -2.81 1.40 2.76
C ILE A 45 -3.91 0.67 1.98
N PHE A 46 -5.11 0.55 2.54
CA PHE A 46 -6.22 -0.11 1.86
C PHE A 46 -6.57 0.59 0.54
N VAL A 47 -6.73 1.92 0.56
CA VAL A 47 -7.02 2.69 -0.65
C VAL A 47 -5.85 2.63 -1.64
N LEU A 48 -4.60 2.71 -1.15
CA LEU A 48 -3.41 2.54 -1.98
C LEU A 48 -3.43 1.20 -2.73
N MET A 49 -3.84 0.12 -2.07
CA MET A 49 -3.97 -1.19 -2.70
C MET A 49 -5.04 -1.23 -3.78
N GLN A 50 -6.16 -0.52 -3.61
CA GLN A 50 -7.17 -0.42 -4.67
C GLN A 50 -6.63 0.34 -5.89
N ILE A 51 -5.87 1.41 -5.68
CA ILE A 51 -5.20 2.14 -6.78
C ILE A 51 -4.18 1.23 -7.47
N TYR A 52 -3.41 0.46 -6.70
CA TYR A 52 -2.38 -0.44 -7.21
C TYR A 52 -2.93 -1.55 -8.08
N ARG A 53 -4.14 -2.06 -7.81
CA ARG A 53 -4.79 -3.06 -8.70
C ARG A 53 -4.84 -2.60 -10.16
N PHE A 54 -4.92 -1.29 -10.39
CA PHE A 54 -4.94 -0.70 -11.72
C PHE A 54 -3.58 -0.15 -12.14
N SER A 55 -2.83 0.48 -11.23
CA SER A 55 -1.55 1.11 -11.57
C SER A 55 -0.45 0.10 -11.90
N THR A 56 -0.51 -1.12 -11.37
CA THR A 56 0.49 -2.16 -11.71
C THR A 56 0.29 -2.76 -13.10
N TYR A 57 -0.82 -2.46 -13.79
CA TYR A 57 -1.04 -2.88 -15.15
C TYR A 57 -0.56 -1.81 -16.14
N HIS A 58 0.43 -2.16 -16.96
CA HIS A 58 1.12 -1.24 -17.88
C HIS A 58 0.18 -0.38 -18.75
N LYS A 59 -0.95 -0.93 -19.20
CA LYS A 59 -1.94 -0.23 -20.03
C LYS A 59 -2.69 0.87 -19.26
N TYR A 60 -2.93 0.69 -17.97
CA TYR A 60 -3.66 1.63 -17.13
C TYR A 60 -2.72 2.57 -16.36
N PHE A 61 -1.43 2.24 -16.25
CA PHE A 61 -0.47 3.04 -15.50
C PHE A 61 -0.48 4.55 -15.85
N PRO A 62 -0.47 4.99 -17.13
CA PRO A 62 -0.49 6.42 -17.45
C PRO A 62 -1.76 7.14 -16.96
N LYS A 63 -2.91 6.45 -16.96
CA LYS A 63 -4.18 6.99 -16.47
C LYS A 63 -4.25 7.00 -14.94
N MET A 64 -3.62 6.01 -14.30
CA MET A 64 -3.57 5.89 -12.84
C MET A 64 -2.49 6.76 -12.21
N PHE A 65 -1.47 7.16 -12.97
CA PHE A 65 -0.39 8.02 -12.50
C PHE A 65 -0.86 9.34 -11.86
N PRO A 66 -1.74 10.16 -12.48
CA PRO A 66 -2.25 11.37 -11.85
C PRO A 66 -3.10 11.07 -10.60
N ILE A 67 -3.87 9.97 -10.60
CA ILE A 67 -4.65 9.54 -9.43
C ILE A 67 -3.70 9.19 -8.28
N LEU A 68 -2.59 8.51 -8.57
CA LEU A 68 -1.60 8.12 -7.58
C LEU A 68 -0.87 9.33 -6.99
N LEU A 69 -0.53 10.32 -7.82
CA LEU A 69 0.03 11.60 -7.36
C LEU A 69 -0.97 12.36 -6.48
N GLY A 70 -2.20 12.52 -6.95
CA GLY A 70 -3.25 13.21 -6.20
C GLY A 70 -3.55 12.52 -4.87
N TYR A 71 -3.57 11.19 -4.86
CA TYR A 71 -3.74 10.41 -3.65
C TYR A 71 -2.55 10.54 -2.68
N GLY A 72 -1.31 10.49 -3.18
CA GLY A 72 -0.12 10.73 -2.37
C GLY A 72 -0.12 12.13 -1.74
N ALA A 73 -0.47 13.15 -2.52
CA ALA A 73 -0.62 14.52 -2.03
C ALA A 73 -1.72 14.65 -0.96
N LEU A 74 -2.89 14.04 -1.19
CA LEU A 74 -3.96 14.00 -0.21
C LEU A 74 -3.51 13.35 1.10
N VAL A 75 -2.81 12.22 1.04
CA VAL A 75 -2.29 11.56 2.24
C VAL A 75 -1.27 12.45 2.98
N GLY A 76 -0.35 13.09 2.26
CA GLY A 76 0.60 14.04 2.84
C GLY A 76 -0.08 15.23 3.52
N TYR A 77 -1.11 15.80 2.89
CA TYR A 77 -1.95 16.84 3.48
C TYR A 77 -2.69 16.36 4.74
N LEU A 78 -3.32 15.17 4.71
CA LEU A 78 -4.08 14.65 5.85
C LEU A 78 -3.19 14.31 7.05
N LEU A 79 -1.94 13.88 6.83
CA LEU A 79 -0.94 13.71 7.89
C LEU A 79 -0.69 15.03 8.64
N PHE A 80 -0.64 16.16 7.93
CA PHE A 80 -0.53 17.47 8.52
C PHE A 80 -1.86 17.91 9.18
N ALA A 81 -2.96 17.86 8.44
CA ALA A 81 -4.27 18.35 8.89
C ALA A 81 -4.82 17.64 10.13
N PHE A 82 -4.49 16.36 10.32
CA PHE A 82 -4.87 15.59 11.51
C PHE A 82 -3.83 15.67 12.66
N ASN A 83 -2.84 16.56 12.57
CA ASN A 83 -1.76 16.71 13.54
C ASN A 83 -0.93 15.43 13.75
N PHE A 84 -0.78 14.61 12.71
CA PHE A 84 0.06 13.41 12.75
C PHE A 84 1.52 13.66 12.40
N SER A 85 1.99 14.91 12.44
CA SER A 85 3.37 15.28 12.13
C SER A 85 4.39 14.49 12.95
N ASN A 86 4.13 14.27 14.25
CA ASN A 86 4.99 13.46 15.13
C ASN A 86 5.03 11.97 14.75
N TYR A 87 4.04 11.49 13.99
CA TYR A 87 3.95 10.11 13.51
C TYR A 87 4.38 9.97 12.05
N PHE A 88 4.83 11.04 11.39
CA PHE A 88 5.22 11.01 9.97
C PHE A 88 6.31 9.96 9.68
N ILE A 89 7.35 9.90 10.51
CA ILE A 89 8.43 8.91 10.35
C ILE A 89 7.86 7.48 10.50
N TRP A 90 6.98 7.26 11.46
CA TRP A 90 6.30 5.97 11.64
C TRP A 90 5.44 5.61 10.44
N PHE A 91 4.71 6.57 9.88
CA PHE A 91 3.93 6.39 8.66
C PHE A 91 4.83 5.96 7.50
N ALA A 92 5.95 6.63 7.29
CA ALA A 92 6.90 6.32 6.24
C ALA A 92 7.49 4.91 6.40
N ILE A 93 7.92 4.54 7.62
CA ILE A 93 8.46 3.21 7.92
C ILE A 93 7.42 2.12 7.66
N LEU A 94 6.20 2.28 8.17
CA LEU A 94 5.12 1.30 7.98
C LEU A 94 4.75 1.14 6.51
N THR A 95 4.66 2.25 5.78
CA THR A 95 4.34 2.27 4.35
C THR A 95 5.43 1.61 3.53
N ILE A 96 6.70 1.97 3.73
CA ILE A 96 7.84 1.37 3.03
C ILE A 96 7.93 -0.13 3.36
N GLY A 97 7.80 -0.49 4.63
CA GLY A 97 7.79 -1.89 5.07
C GLY A 97 6.69 -2.70 4.38
N PHE A 98 5.47 -2.15 4.33
CA PHE A 98 4.34 -2.78 3.64
C PHE A 98 4.62 -2.96 2.14
N LEU A 99 5.15 -1.93 1.47
CA LEU A 99 5.49 -1.98 0.05
C LEU A 99 6.58 -3.01 -0.25
N ILE A 100 7.61 -3.12 0.60
CA ILE A 100 8.65 -4.16 0.48
C ILE A 100 8.06 -5.56 0.62
N VAL A 101 7.19 -5.78 1.62
CA VAL A 101 6.52 -7.07 1.81
C VAL A 101 5.68 -7.43 0.58
N ASN A 102 4.96 -6.45 0.01
CA ASN A 102 4.14 -6.66 -1.18
C ASN A 102 5.00 -6.96 -2.42
N PHE A 103 6.11 -6.24 -2.60
CA PHE A 103 7.10 -6.51 -3.65
C PHE A 103 7.68 -7.92 -3.54
N ARG A 104 8.05 -8.36 -2.34
CA ARG A 104 8.54 -9.73 -2.09
C ARG A 104 7.51 -10.80 -2.46
N LYS A 105 6.22 -10.57 -2.14
CA LYS A 105 5.13 -11.47 -2.55
C LYS A 105 4.99 -11.56 -4.08
N GLN A 106 5.17 -10.44 -4.79
CA GLN A 106 5.16 -10.44 -6.27
C GLN A 106 6.37 -11.18 -6.86
N GLN A 107 7.56 -11.06 -6.25
CA GLN A 107 8.74 -11.84 -6.66
C GLN A 107 8.55 -13.35 -6.45
N GLN A 108 7.90 -13.76 -5.37
CA GLN A 108 7.55 -15.17 -5.15
C GLN A 108 6.61 -15.68 -6.25
N ALA A 109 5.61 -14.89 -6.66
CA ALA A 109 4.74 -15.24 -7.78
C ALA A 109 5.50 -15.48 -9.10
N LYS A 110 6.60 -14.74 -9.33
CA LYS A 110 7.52 -14.96 -10.46
C LYS A 110 8.24 -16.31 -10.39
N ALA A 111 8.53 -16.83 -9.20
CA ALA A 111 9.09 -18.17 -9.05
C ALA A 111 8.08 -19.26 -9.45
N PHE A 112 6.80 -19.08 -9.12
CA PHE A 112 5.75 -20.04 -9.49
C PHE A 112 5.48 -20.10 -11.00
N THR A 113 5.69 -19.01 -11.76
CA THR A 113 5.56 -19.06 -13.22
C THR A 113 6.60 -19.95 -13.89
N SER A 114 7.67 -20.34 -13.19
CA SER A 114 8.67 -21.27 -13.72
C SER A 114 8.20 -22.72 -13.79
N LEU A 115 7.14 -23.07 -13.03
CA LEU A 115 6.55 -24.41 -12.91
C LEU A 115 5.51 -24.73 -14.00
N THR A 116 5.20 -23.77 -14.88
CA THR A 116 4.30 -24.02 -16.02
C THR A 116 5.03 -24.81 -17.11
N GLU A 117 4.43 -25.92 -17.56
CA GLU A 117 4.99 -26.84 -18.57
C GLU A 117 4.85 -26.30 -20.01
N ASP A 118 3.83 -25.48 -20.28
CA ASP A 118 3.61 -24.84 -21.58
C ASP A 118 4.56 -23.64 -21.76
N GLU A 119 5.50 -23.73 -22.71
CA GLU A 119 6.51 -22.69 -22.97
C GLU A 119 5.90 -21.35 -23.43
N GLU A 120 4.82 -21.37 -24.20
CA GLU A 120 4.20 -20.17 -24.73
C GLU A 120 3.45 -19.43 -23.61
N GLN A 121 2.72 -20.17 -22.78
CA GLN A 121 2.08 -19.63 -21.58
C GLN A 121 3.12 -19.13 -20.56
N LYS A 122 4.21 -19.87 -20.37
CA LYS A 122 5.32 -19.47 -19.49
C LYS A 122 5.93 -18.14 -19.92
N LYS A 123 6.15 -17.94 -21.22
CA LYS A 123 6.70 -16.68 -21.76
C LYS A 123 5.76 -15.50 -21.52
N LEU A 124 4.45 -15.67 -21.76
CA LEU A 124 3.44 -14.63 -21.53
C LEU A 124 3.30 -14.29 -20.04
N LEU A 125 3.23 -15.30 -19.18
CA LEU A 125 3.13 -15.13 -17.73
C LEU A 125 4.37 -14.43 -17.16
N THR A 126 5.56 -14.85 -17.58
CA THR A 126 6.82 -14.25 -17.12
C THR A 126 6.91 -12.78 -17.48
N LYS A 127 6.51 -12.41 -18.71
CA LYS A 127 6.45 -11.01 -19.16
C LYS A 127 5.44 -10.21 -18.33
N SER A 128 4.22 -10.73 -18.16
CA SER A 128 3.18 -10.05 -17.37
C SER A 128 3.60 -9.82 -15.92
N VAL A 129 4.26 -10.80 -15.29
CA VAL A 129 4.77 -10.67 -13.92
C VAL A 129 5.91 -9.67 -13.84
N ALA A 130 6.85 -9.70 -14.80
CA ALA A 130 7.94 -8.74 -14.87
C ALA A 130 7.44 -7.30 -15.01
N ASP A 131 6.45 -7.07 -15.89
CA ASP A 131 5.81 -5.77 -16.05
C ASP A 131 5.11 -5.35 -14.75
N THR A 132 4.34 -6.24 -14.12
CA THR A 132 3.65 -5.97 -12.85
C THR A 132 4.62 -5.51 -11.76
N ILE A 133 5.75 -6.21 -11.61
CA ILE A 133 6.80 -5.87 -10.64
C ILE A 133 7.40 -4.49 -10.95
N LYS A 134 7.71 -4.21 -12.22
CA LYS A 134 8.27 -2.92 -12.66
C LYS A 134 7.32 -1.78 -12.35
N PHE A 135 6.04 -1.91 -12.71
CA PHE A 135 5.05 -0.87 -12.47
C PHE A 135 4.70 -0.73 -10.99
N HIS A 136 4.74 -1.80 -10.20
CA HIS A 136 4.60 -1.72 -8.74
C HIS A 136 5.72 -0.90 -8.10
N LEU A 137 6.98 -1.13 -8.51
CA LEU A 137 8.12 -0.35 -8.02
C LEU A 137 7.98 1.13 -8.41
N LEU A 138 7.63 1.41 -9.67
CA LEU A 138 7.45 2.77 -10.16
C LEU A 138 6.31 3.49 -9.42
N SER A 139 5.15 2.85 -9.27
CA SER A 139 4.04 3.38 -8.47
C SER A 139 4.47 3.65 -7.02
N SER A 140 5.25 2.75 -6.42
CA SER A 140 5.73 2.90 -5.04
C SER A 140 6.63 4.12 -4.86
N ILE A 141 7.57 4.33 -5.78
CA ILE A 141 8.45 5.50 -5.74
C ILE A 141 7.64 6.78 -5.91
N VAL A 142 6.74 6.82 -6.90
CA VAL A 142 5.89 7.99 -7.20
C VAL A 142 5.01 8.34 -6.00
N TYR A 143 4.37 7.35 -5.39
CA TYR A 143 3.52 7.54 -4.22
C TYR A 143 4.31 8.10 -3.03
N ILE A 144 5.45 7.50 -2.69
CA ILE A 144 6.28 7.95 -1.56
C ILE A 144 6.76 9.38 -1.77
N ILE A 145 7.25 9.71 -2.97
CA ILE A 145 7.69 11.08 -3.30
C ILE A 145 6.53 12.06 -3.14
N ALA A 146 5.34 11.75 -3.68
CA ALA A 146 4.17 12.61 -3.57
C ALA A 146 3.75 12.85 -2.11
N VAL A 147 3.74 11.80 -1.29
CA VAL A 147 3.44 11.91 0.15
C VAL A 147 4.46 12.81 0.85
N VAL A 148 5.76 12.54 0.66
CA VAL A 148 6.84 13.27 1.34
C VAL A 148 6.84 14.74 0.92
N VAL A 149 6.79 15.03 -0.38
CA VAL A 149 6.80 16.41 -0.90
C VAL A 149 5.57 17.16 -0.40
N SER A 150 4.39 16.55 -0.48
CA SER A 150 3.16 17.20 -0.02
C SER A 150 3.17 17.45 1.49
N PHE A 151 3.63 16.49 2.30
CA PHE A 151 3.73 16.66 3.75
C PHE A 151 4.70 17.80 4.09
N LEU A 152 5.91 17.81 3.49
CA LEU A 152 6.90 18.86 3.72
C LEU A 152 6.41 20.23 3.26
N TYR A 153 5.65 20.29 2.17
CA TYR A 153 5.04 21.52 1.71
C TYR A 153 4.09 22.11 2.76
N PHE A 154 3.14 21.33 3.27
CA PHE A 154 2.17 21.83 4.25
C PHE A 154 2.76 22.03 5.66
N TYR A 155 3.76 21.22 6.03
CA TYR A 155 4.42 21.35 7.34
C TYR A 155 5.26 22.63 7.46
N ASN A 156 5.80 23.13 6.35
CA ASN A 156 6.65 24.33 6.32
C ASN A 156 5.93 25.59 5.76
N ALA A 157 4.64 25.49 5.42
CA ALA A 157 3.82 26.60 4.94
C ALA A 157 3.19 27.35 6.12
#